data_AF-A0A518GWI8-F1
#
_entry.id   AF-A0A518GWI8-F1
#
_cell.length_a   1.000
_cell.length_b   1.000
_cell.length_c   1.000
_cell.angle_alpha   90.00
_cell.angle_beta   90.00
_cell.angle_gamma   90.00
#
_symmetry.space_group_name_H-M   'P 1'
#
loop_
_entity.id
_entity.type
_entity.pdbx_description
1 polymer ?
#
loop_
_entity_poly.entity_id
_entity_poly.type
_entity_poly.pdbx_seq_one_letter_code
_entity_poly.pdbx_strand_id
1 'polypeptide(L)'
;MFVRPLLLVFAKSPILGQAAQSVAAGVLGMTMLSSIVAHSKGTSGEVVLHVVEPDVEVIFGGESFRVEGRRYEPIVRELSPGGHRLRVERDGRVLQDEHFRVERGGFLVLTAWDANGKDREAAGSGSPNVR
;
A
#
# COMPACT_ATOMS: atom_id res chain seq x y z
N MET A 1 49.31 -50.14 -40.71
CA MET A 1 49.39 -48.96 -39.83
C MET A 1 47.96 -48.40 -39.71
N PHE A 2 47.21 -48.84 -38.69
CA PHE A 2 45.79 -48.50 -38.50
C PHE A 2 45.68 -47.39 -37.46
N VAL A 3 45.34 -46.17 -37.89
CA VAL A 3 45.06 -45.05 -37.00
C VAL A 3 43.57 -45.06 -36.70
N ARG A 4 43.17 -45.58 -35.53
CA ARG A 4 41.78 -45.50 -35.04
C ARG A 4 41.50 -44.05 -34.63
N PRO A 5 40.50 -43.36 -35.21
CA PRO A 5 40.14 -42.04 -34.76
C PRO A 5 39.43 -42.15 -33.40
N LEU A 6 39.95 -41.36 -32.47
CA LEU A 6 39.47 -41.10 -31.13
C LEU A 6 38.17 -40.26 -31.23
N LEU A 7 37.12 -40.85 -31.79
CA LEU A 7 35.82 -40.22 -31.96
C LEU A 7 34.86 -40.65 -30.85
N LEU A 8 34.34 -39.64 -30.16
CA LEU A 8 33.02 -39.63 -29.52
C LEU A 8 32.85 -40.53 -28.29
N VAL A 9 33.46 -40.12 -27.18
CA VAL A 9 32.89 -40.39 -25.83
C VAL A 9 32.27 -39.09 -25.31
N PHE A 10 31.35 -38.49 -26.07
CA PHE A 10 30.26 -37.72 -25.47
C PHE A 10 29.11 -38.68 -25.26
N ALA A 11 29.34 -39.59 -24.29
CA ALA A 11 28.35 -40.50 -23.81
C ALA A 11 27.13 -39.68 -23.36
N LYS A 12 25.99 -39.98 -23.99
CA LYS A 12 24.65 -39.64 -23.54
C LYS A 12 24.54 -39.91 -22.04
N SER A 13 24.79 -38.91 -21.21
CA SER A 13 24.53 -39.00 -19.78
C SER A 13 23.06 -38.70 -19.57
N PRO A 14 22.19 -39.70 -19.31
CA PRO A 14 20.77 -39.44 -19.04
C PRO A 14 20.58 -38.55 -17.81
N ILE A 15 21.59 -38.50 -16.93
CA ILE A 15 21.62 -37.71 -15.71
C ILE A 15 21.72 -36.21 -16.04
N LEU A 16 22.48 -35.82 -17.08
CA LEU A 16 22.55 -34.41 -17.50
C LEU A 16 21.22 -33.91 -18.06
N GLY A 17 20.50 -34.78 -18.78
CA GLY A 17 19.18 -34.46 -19.33
C GLY A 17 18.13 -34.26 -18.24
N GLN A 18 18.12 -35.12 -17.21
CA GLN A 18 17.19 -34.99 -16.09
C GLN A 18 17.45 -33.74 -15.25
N ALA A 19 18.72 -33.44 -14.94
CA ALA A 19 19.07 -32.23 -14.19
C ALA A 19 18.64 -30.95 -14.93
N ALA A 20 18.85 -30.90 -16.24
CA ALA A 20 18.42 -29.76 -17.07
C ALA A 20 16.89 -29.60 -17.08
N GLN A 21 16.14 -30.71 -17.14
CA GLN A 21 14.67 -30.68 -17.09
C GLN A 21 14.14 -30.15 -15.75
N SER A 22 14.73 -30.57 -14.63
CA SER A 22 14.33 -30.11 -13.30
C SER A 22 14.55 -28.61 -13.12
N VAL A 23 15.69 -28.09 -13.60
CA VAL A 23 15.98 -26.64 -13.54
C VAL A 23 14.99 -25.86 -14.39
N ALA A 24 14.72 -26.31 -15.62
CA ALA A 24 13.77 -25.65 -16.51
C ALA A 24 12.35 -25.62 -15.91
N ALA A 25 11.89 -26.73 -15.34
CA ALA A 25 10.60 -26.82 -14.66
C ALA A 25 10.53 -25.87 -13.45
N GLY A 26 11.60 -25.79 -12.66
CA GLY A 26 11.70 -24.88 -11.53
C GLY A 26 11.61 -23.41 -11.92
N VAL A 27 12.34 -22.99 -12.96
CA VAL A 27 12.30 -21.61 -13.47
C VAL A 27 10.89 -21.26 -13.97
N LEU A 28 10.27 -22.12 -14.78
CA LEU A 28 8.91 -21.91 -15.27
C LEU A 28 7.89 -21.80 -14.13
N GLY A 29 7.98 -22.68 -13.14
CA GLY A 29 7.14 -22.64 -11.96
C GLY A 29 7.28 -21.32 -11.20
N MET A 30 8.53 -20.88 -10.95
CA MET A 30 8.82 -19.62 -10.26
C MET A 30 8.26 -18.41 -11.03
N THR A 31 8.41 -18.38 -12.37
CA THR A 31 7.87 -17.31 -13.21
C THR A 31 6.34 -17.26 -13.18
N MET A 32 5.67 -18.42 -13.26
CA MET A 32 4.20 -18.48 -13.16
C MET A 32 3.71 -17.98 -11.79
N LEU A 33 4.32 -18.44 -10.70
CA LEU A 33 4.00 -17.99 -9.34
C LEU A 33 4.19 -16.48 -9.20
N SER A 34 5.30 -15.94 -9.69
CA SER A 34 5.56 -14.49 -9.66
C SER A 34 4.51 -13.71 -10.46
N SER A 35 4.03 -14.25 -11.59
CA SER A 35 2.99 -13.62 -12.39
C SER A 35 1.64 -13.61 -11.67
N ILE A 36 1.27 -14.72 -11.03
CA ILE A 36 0.03 -14.83 -10.25
C ILE A 36 0.06 -13.83 -9.10
N VAL A 37 1.17 -13.75 -8.35
CA VAL A 37 1.33 -12.78 -7.24
C VAL A 37 1.24 -11.33 -7.74
N ALA A 38 1.79 -11.04 -8.91
CA ALA A 38 1.70 -9.70 -9.51
C ALA A 38 0.26 -9.35 -9.95
N HIS A 39 -0.54 -10.34 -10.36
CA HIS A 39 -1.91 -10.14 -10.83
C HIS A 39 -2.97 -10.30 -9.73
N SER A 40 -2.67 -11.00 -8.63
CA SER A 40 -3.61 -11.22 -7.53
C SER A 40 -3.81 -10.00 -6.65
N LYS A 41 -2.90 -9.02 -6.71
CA LYS A 41 -3.12 -7.71 -6.10
C LYS A 41 -4.24 -7.02 -6.86
N GLY A 42 -5.37 -6.81 -6.16
CA GLY A 42 -6.55 -6.12 -6.66
C GLY A 42 -6.17 -4.83 -7.41
N THR A 43 -7.00 -4.44 -8.36
CA THR A 43 -6.79 -3.21 -9.14
C THR A 43 -6.91 -1.95 -8.29
N SER A 44 -7.53 -2.05 -7.12
CA SER A 44 -7.70 -1.01 -6.11
C SER A 44 -6.83 -1.29 -4.87
N GLY A 45 -6.52 -0.23 -4.12
CA GLY A 45 -6.08 -0.34 -2.73
C GLY A 45 -7.23 0.04 -1.80
N GLU A 46 -7.21 -0.48 -0.58
CA GLU A 46 -8.21 -0.21 0.44
C GLU A 46 -7.68 0.87 1.39
N VAL A 47 -8.51 1.86 1.68
CA VAL A 47 -8.21 2.90 2.65
C VAL A 47 -9.29 2.93 3.71
N VAL A 48 -8.86 2.90 4.96
CA VAL A 48 -9.72 2.99 6.14
C VAL A 48 -9.46 4.33 6.80
N LEU A 49 -10.46 5.20 6.79
CA LEU A 49 -10.39 6.51 7.42
C LEU A 49 -11.14 6.48 8.75
N HIS A 50 -10.41 6.73 9.83
CA HIS A 50 -10.97 6.91 11.16
C HIS A 50 -11.09 8.41 11.46
N VAL A 51 -12.32 8.89 11.65
CA VAL A 51 -12.60 10.32 11.90
C VAL A 51 -12.92 10.51 13.38
N VAL A 52 -12.09 11.28 14.08
CA VAL A 52 -12.29 11.54 15.52
C VAL A 52 -13.09 12.82 15.74
N GLU A 53 -13.02 13.75 14.79
CA GLU A 53 -13.65 15.06 14.87
C GLU A 53 -15.14 14.99 14.45
N PRO A 54 -16.08 15.45 15.30
CA PRO A 54 -17.48 15.54 14.92
C PRO A 54 -17.73 16.76 14.03
N ASP A 55 -18.82 16.69 13.27
CA ASP A 55 -19.36 17.81 12.47
C ASP A 55 -18.33 18.37 11.48
N VAL A 56 -17.63 17.46 10.80
CA VAL A 56 -16.63 17.76 9.77
C VAL A 56 -17.07 17.26 8.40
N GLU A 57 -16.65 17.97 7.36
CA GLU A 57 -16.69 17.50 5.98
C GLU A 57 -15.33 16.88 5.64
N VAL A 58 -15.36 15.62 5.22
CA VAL A 58 -14.19 14.87 4.77
C VAL A 58 -14.26 14.77 3.26
N ILE A 59 -13.26 15.30 2.58
CA ILE A 59 -13.07 15.19 1.14
C ILE A 59 -11.93 14.21 0.90
N PHE A 60 -12.24 13.10 0.24
CA PHE A 60 -11.35 11.97 0.05
C PHE A 60 -11.65 11.26 -1.27
N GLY A 61 -10.63 11.05 -2.10
CA GLY A 61 -10.80 10.35 -3.39
C GLY A 61 -11.72 11.06 -4.39
N GLY A 62 -11.92 12.38 -4.22
CA GLY A 62 -12.87 13.17 -5.03
C GLY A 62 -14.32 13.09 -4.57
N GLU A 63 -14.62 12.29 -3.54
CA GLU A 63 -15.93 12.25 -2.87
C GLU A 63 -15.90 13.11 -1.60
N SER A 64 -17.02 13.71 -1.22
CA SER A 64 -17.19 14.41 0.06
C SER A 64 -18.21 13.71 0.95
N PHE A 65 -17.89 13.65 2.23
CA PHE A 65 -18.71 13.01 3.26
C PHE A 65 -18.87 13.94 4.44
N ARG A 66 -20.10 14.16 4.89
CA ARG A 66 -20.37 14.86 6.14
C ARG A 66 -20.43 13.87 7.28
N VAL A 67 -19.59 14.06 8.29
CA VAL A 67 -19.60 13.29 9.53
C VAL A 67 -20.44 14.06 10.55
N GLU A 68 -21.65 13.59 10.80
CA GLU A 68 -22.58 14.19 11.76
C GLU A 68 -22.37 13.58 13.15
N GLY A 69 -22.03 14.41 14.14
CA GLY A 69 -21.74 13.96 15.50
C GLY A 69 -20.52 13.04 15.61
N ARG A 70 -20.43 12.30 16.74
CA ARG A 70 -19.33 11.36 16.99
C ARG A 70 -19.67 9.98 16.41
N ARG A 71 -19.47 9.80 15.11
CA ARG A 71 -19.50 8.46 14.50
C ARG A 71 -18.12 7.82 14.66
N TYR A 72 -18.08 6.71 15.39
CA TYR A 72 -16.86 5.89 15.55
C TYR A 72 -16.68 4.84 14.45
N GLU A 73 -17.56 4.84 13.44
CA GLU A 73 -17.49 3.88 12.35
C GLU A 73 -16.41 4.30 11.35
N PRO A 74 -15.41 3.44 11.07
CA PRO A 74 -14.41 3.71 10.06
C PRO A 74 -15.04 3.80 8.68
N ILE A 75 -14.64 4.81 7.91
CA ILE A 75 -15.04 4.93 6.50
C ILE A 75 -14.06 4.09 5.68
N VAL A 76 -14.55 2.99 5.11
CA VAL A 76 -13.75 2.10 4.24
C VAL A 76 -14.03 2.43 2.79
N ARG A 77 -12.97 2.65 2.00
CA ARG A 77 -13.07 2.95 0.57
C ARG A 77 -11.98 2.29 -0.24
N GLU A 78 -12.37 1.81 -1.41
CA GLU A 78 -11.42 1.38 -2.44
C GLU A 78 -11.01 2.58 -3.30
N LEU A 79 -9.70 2.78 -3.46
CA LEU A 79 -9.13 3.81 -4.31
C LEU A 79 -8.26 3.20 -5.41
N SER A 80 -8.21 3.88 -6.55
CA SER A 80 -7.24 3.56 -7.61
C SER A 80 -5.80 3.79 -7.10
N PRO A 81 -4.82 2.98 -7.54
CA PRO A 81 -3.43 3.20 -7.19
C PRO A 81 -2.94 4.56 -7.69
N GLY A 82 -2.24 5.31 -6.86
CA GLY A 82 -1.80 6.66 -7.21
C GLY A 82 -1.76 7.63 -6.03
N GLY A 83 -1.52 8.90 -6.35
CA GLY A 83 -1.53 9.99 -5.39
C GLY A 83 -2.96 10.49 -5.14
N HIS A 84 -3.27 10.72 -3.87
CA HIS A 84 -4.57 11.18 -3.38
C HIS A 84 -4.38 12.27 -2.35
N ARG A 85 -5.48 12.98 -2.05
CA ARG A 85 -5.51 14.05 -1.06
C ARG A 85 -6.67 13.80 -0.09
N LEU A 86 -6.38 13.88 1.19
CA LEU A 86 -7.34 13.91 2.28
C LEU A 86 -7.47 15.35 2.74
N ARG A 87 -8.68 15.89 2.72
CA ARG A 87 -8.98 17.22 3.25
C ARG A 87 -10.14 17.12 4.24
N VAL A 88 -9.94 17.65 5.44
CA VAL A 88 -10.93 17.66 6.51
C VAL A 88 -11.27 19.11 6.82
N GLU A 89 -12.53 19.46 6.74
CA GLU A 89 -13.03 20.82 6.94
C GLU A 89 -14.10 20.88 8.02
N ARG A 90 -14.15 22.00 8.75
CA ARG A 90 -15.24 22.33 9.67
C ARG A 90 -15.64 23.78 9.42
N ASP A 91 -16.90 24.00 9.06
CA ASP A 91 -17.44 25.34 8.79
C ASP A 91 -16.57 26.15 7.80
N GLY A 92 -16.06 25.50 6.75
CA GLY A 92 -15.19 26.10 5.73
C GLY A 92 -13.73 26.31 6.17
N ARG A 93 -13.36 25.94 7.39
CA ARG A 93 -11.97 25.95 7.86
C ARG A 93 -11.33 24.57 7.67
N VAL A 94 -10.19 24.54 7.00
CA VAL A 94 -9.37 23.33 6.86
C VAL A 94 -8.73 22.98 8.21
N LEU A 95 -9.06 21.79 8.73
CA LEU A 95 -8.46 21.22 9.94
C LEU A 95 -7.24 20.35 9.61
N GLN A 96 -7.33 19.57 8.53
CA GLN A 96 -6.25 18.70 8.04
C GLN A 96 -6.26 18.67 6.51
N ASP A 97 -5.06 18.68 5.93
CA ASP A 97 -4.86 18.59 4.49
C ASP A 97 -3.57 17.81 4.21
N GLU A 98 -3.72 16.57 3.74
CA GLU A 98 -2.63 15.61 3.63
C GLU A 98 -2.64 14.91 2.27
N HIS A 99 -1.45 14.80 1.67
CA HIS A 99 -1.26 14.01 0.46
C HIS A 99 -0.74 12.63 0.83
N PHE A 100 -1.34 11.59 0.26
CA PHE A 100 -0.92 10.20 0.49
C PHE A 100 -0.93 9.44 -0.84
N ARG A 101 -0.25 8.28 -0.86
CA ARG A 101 -0.18 7.42 -2.04
C ARG A 101 -0.74 6.04 -1.70
N VAL A 102 -1.61 5.54 -2.57
CA VAL A 102 -2.17 4.19 -2.48
C VAL A 102 -1.41 3.30 -3.45
N GLU A 103 -0.78 2.26 -2.93
CA GLU A 103 -0.13 1.23 -3.73
C GLU A 103 -1.15 0.20 -4.21
N ARG A 104 -0.86 -0.46 -5.33
CA ARG A 104 -1.76 -1.49 -5.90
C ARG A 104 -1.94 -2.67 -4.93
N GLY A 105 -3.19 -2.98 -4.57
CA GLY A 105 -3.54 -3.97 -3.55
C GLY A 105 -3.01 -3.60 -2.16
N GLY A 106 -2.66 -2.34 -1.93
CA GLY A 106 -2.22 -1.83 -0.64
C GLY A 106 -3.40 -1.60 0.31
N PHE A 107 -3.08 -1.50 1.59
CA PHE A 107 -4.00 -1.16 2.66
C PHE A 107 -3.42 0.02 3.45
N LEU A 108 -4.20 1.09 3.61
CA LEU A 108 -3.77 2.30 4.32
C LEU A 108 -4.81 2.71 5.36
N VAL A 109 -4.35 3.02 6.57
CA VAL A 109 -5.21 3.57 7.62
C VAL A 109 -4.86 5.02 7.83
N LEU A 110 -5.85 5.90 7.71
CA LEU A 110 -5.73 7.34 7.94
C LEU A 110 -6.55 7.73 9.17
N THR A 111 -6.06 8.70 9.92
CA THR A 111 -6.79 9.28 11.05
C THR A 111 -7.01 10.77 10.78
N ALA A 112 -8.27 11.19 10.78
CA ALA A 112 -8.66 12.59 10.68
C ALA A 112 -8.81 13.20 12.08
N TRP A 113 -7.98 14.20 12.39
CA TRP A 113 -7.97 14.90 13.67
C TRP A 113 -7.54 16.37 13.50
N ASP A 114 -7.89 17.27 14.43
CA ASP A 114 -7.43 18.67 14.38
C ASP A 114 -5.94 18.78 14.75
N ALA A 115 -5.08 18.77 13.73
CA ALA A 115 -3.64 18.89 13.89
C ALA A 115 -3.22 20.21 14.58
N ASN A 116 -3.98 21.28 14.38
CA ASN A 116 -3.67 22.61 14.92
C ASN A 116 -4.00 22.73 16.43
N GLY A 117 -4.73 21.77 17.00
CA GLY A 117 -5.03 21.76 18.43
C GLY A 117 -3.78 21.64 19.30
N LYS A 118 -2.79 20.85 18.85
CA LYS A 118 -1.54 20.61 19.61
C LYS A 118 -0.68 21.86 19.77
N ASP A 119 -0.61 22.70 18.74
CA ASP A 119 0.20 23.93 18.79
C ASP A 119 -0.37 24.95 19.79
N ARG A 120 -1.70 24.95 19.97
CA ARG A 120 -2.38 25.83 20.93
C ARG A 120 -2.21 25.37 22.37
N GLU A 121 -2.20 24.06 22.61
CA GLU A 121 -1.98 23.50 23.95
C GLU A 121 -0.51 23.72 24.40
N ALA A 122 0.44 23.59 23.47
CA ALA A 122 1.85 23.90 23.73
C ALA A 122 2.08 25.41 24.01
N ALA A 123 1.36 26.30 23.33
CA ALA A 123 1.47 27.75 23.55
C ALA A 123 0.74 28.23 24.83
N GLY A 124 -0.31 27.54 25.26
CA GLY A 124 -1.14 27.93 26.43
C GLY A 124 -0.66 27.38 27.78
N SER A 125 0.18 26.34 27.79
CA SER A 125 0.68 25.73 29.04
C SER A 125 1.77 26.57 29.76
N GLY A 126 2.22 27.67 29.17
CA GLY A 126 3.24 28.57 29.72
C GLY A 126 2.68 29.67 30.62
N SER A 127 1.58 29.45 31.35
CA SER A 127 1.08 30.45 32.29
C SER A 127 2.07 30.62 33.45
N PRO A 128 2.74 31.78 33.60
CA PRO A 128 3.69 31.99 34.68
C PRO A 128 2.93 32.02 35.99
N ASN A 129 3.30 31.11 36.89
CA ASN A 129 2.85 31.12 38.27
C ASN A 129 3.44 32.36 38.96
N VAL A 130 2.76 33.51 38.87
CA VAL A 130 3.09 34.70 39.65
C VAL A 130 2.54 34.47 41.05
N ARG A 131 3.45 34.10 41.96
CA ARG A 131 3.24 34.19 43.40
C ARG A 131 3.45 35.63 43.88
#